data_AF-A0A956ZE11-F1
#
_entry.id   AF-A0A956ZE11-F1
#
_cell.length_a   1.000
_cell.length_b   1.000
_cell.length_c   1.000
_cell.angle_alpha   90.00
_cell.angle_beta   90.00
_cell.angle_gamma   90.00
#
_symmetry.space_group_name_H-M   'P 1'
#
loop_
_entity.id
_entity.type
_entity.pdbx_description
1 polymer ?
#
loop_
_entity_poly.entity_id
_entity_poly.type
_entity_poly.pdbx_seq_one_letter_code
_entity_poly.pdbx_strand_id
1 'polypeptide(L)'
;MNLVKNHLSSIAICLLIAVSLPLSPSVMAAGESSYQSGEAAYKQRKYAKAAELFWQSINEGNASAHAWLYMAHAYSAAGNREKAVDSYKRVAQIFKGQPAERIALSGLQKALNMPTSNIDTRVITTSTVGVNSTATSMRPISKPKTLNPDEYRILPLTDRVIVWRANPRFGHPNVTDTSVGAVSSAIRRLPKNIYKLLEDGGVTITIAPNIIDKWPDMVKNDSLDGAAQNLAQESGRCYGRDVHVWQNALANNSLSVNATRSSGFMVRSLYHELGHAVDDCLGRYSSSAEALKLHEQDVKEMPDVLRIKMNYYTQSGEKGCSEACAELFSNLLGANDSDAVICAQYFRRLNHFVRRKVKL
;
A
#
# COMPACT_ATOMS: atom_id res chain seq x y z
N MET A 1 63.62 -37.96 -61.77
CA MET A 1 64.03 -38.69 -60.54
C MET A 1 64.95 -37.78 -59.75
N ASN A 2 64.74 -37.67 -58.43
CA ASN A 2 65.42 -36.81 -57.42
C ASN A 2 64.67 -35.56 -56.91
N LEU A 3 63.84 -35.87 -55.91
CA LEU A 3 63.61 -35.25 -54.60
C LEU A 3 64.46 -34.03 -54.10
N VAL A 4 63.74 -33.21 -53.30
CA VAL A 4 64.12 -32.29 -52.18
C VAL A 4 64.66 -30.89 -52.53
N LYS A 5 63.90 -29.83 -52.19
CA LYS A 5 64.13 -28.99 -50.99
C LYS A 5 63.11 -27.86 -50.82
N ASN A 6 62.61 -27.77 -49.58
CA ASN A 6 61.89 -26.65 -48.97
C ASN A 6 62.63 -25.33 -49.21
N HIS A 7 61.90 -24.21 -49.29
CA HIS A 7 62.03 -23.11 -48.33
C HIS A 7 60.93 -22.06 -48.55
N LEU A 8 60.22 -21.78 -47.45
CA LEU A 8 59.34 -20.64 -47.23
C LEU A 8 60.06 -19.33 -47.57
N SER A 9 59.37 -18.40 -48.23
CA SER A 9 59.64 -16.95 -48.14
C SER A 9 58.41 -16.14 -48.55
N SER A 10 57.60 -15.85 -47.53
CA SER A 10 56.90 -14.60 -47.26
C SER A 10 56.66 -13.61 -48.40
N ILE A 11 55.42 -13.57 -48.90
CA ILE A 11 54.79 -12.32 -49.35
C ILE A 11 53.61 -12.08 -48.42
N ALA A 12 53.86 -11.37 -47.32
CA ALA A 12 52.81 -10.77 -46.51
C ALA A 12 52.86 -9.26 -46.79
N ILE A 13 51.99 -8.82 -47.70
CA ILE A 13 51.62 -7.42 -47.86
C ILE A 13 50.97 -7.01 -46.53
N CYS A 14 51.68 -6.23 -45.71
CA CYS A 14 51.13 -5.54 -44.56
C CYS A 14 50.13 -4.50 -45.05
N LEU A 15 48.89 -4.90 -45.28
CA LEU A 15 47.77 -3.99 -45.25
C LEU A 15 47.59 -3.57 -43.78
N LEU A 16 48.07 -2.38 -43.45
CA LEU A 16 47.79 -1.69 -42.19
C LEU A 16 46.30 -1.34 -42.17
N ILE A 17 45.46 -2.34 -41.84
CA ILE A 17 44.11 -2.09 -41.38
C ILE A 17 44.29 -1.56 -39.97
N ALA A 18 44.21 -0.24 -39.81
CA ALA A 18 43.88 0.36 -38.54
C ALA A 18 42.53 -0.23 -38.12
N VAL A 19 42.58 -1.31 -37.34
CA VAL A 19 41.42 -1.82 -36.63
C VAL A 19 41.11 -0.74 -35.61
N SER A 20 40.28 0.21 -36.01
CA SER A 20 39.45 0.98 -35.10
C SER A 20 38.58 -0.04 -34.38
N LEU A 21 39.13 -0.63 -33.31
CA LEU A 21 38.34 -1.31 -32.30
C LEU A 21 37.25 -0.30 -31.90
N PRO A 22 35.96 -0.59 -32.13
CA PRO A 22 34.94 0.21 -31.50
C PRO A 22 35.22 0.10 -30.01
N LEU A 23 35.58 1.21 -29.37
CA LEU A 23 35.43 1.36 -27.93
C LEU A 23 33.96 1.03 -27.67
N SER A 24 33.70 -0.21 -27.26
CA SER A 24 32.38 -0.61 -26.80
C SER A 24 32.00 0.43 -25.75
N PRO A 25 30.88 1.14 -25.93
CA PRO A 25 30.43 2.07 -24.90
C PRO A 25 30.37 1.26 -23.61
N SER A 26 31.06 1.73 -22.57
CA SER A 26 30.96 1.15 -21.24
C SER A 26 29.48 1.04 -20.94
N VAL A 27 28.95 -0.19 -20.95
CA VAL A 27 27.57 -0.45 -20.59
C VAL A 27 27.48 -0.10 -19.12
N MET A 28 27.05 1.11 -18.84
CA MET A 28 26.78 1.56 -17.49
C MET A 28 25.73 0.59 -16.93
N ALA A 29 26.01 0.02 -15.76
CA ALA A 29 25.04 -0.77 -15.05
C ALA A 29 23.77 0.07 -14.82
N ALA A 30 22.60 -0.59 -14.80
CA ALA A 30 21.32 0.09 -14.62
C ALA A 30 21.35 1.03 -13.41
N GLY A 31 21.01 2.31 -13.63
CA GLY A 31 21.00 3.36 -12.60
C GLY A 31 22.36 3.85 -12.09
N GLU A 32 23.48 3.46 -12.70
CA GLU A 32 24.83 3.79 -12.19
C GLU A 32 25.13 5.30 -12.21
N SER A 33 24.64 6.04 -13.22
CA SER A 33 24.84 7.50 -13.29
C SER A 33 24.17 8.24 -12.12
N SER A 34 22.93 7.86 -11.80
CA SER A 34 22.19 8.40 -10.65
C SER A 34 22.83 7.98 -9.31
N TYR A 35 23.39 6.75 -9.24
CA TYR A 35 24.13 6.28 -8.07
C TYR A 35 25.36 7.16 -7.80
N GLN A 36 26.19 7.37 -8.82
CA GLN A 36 27.42 8.18 -8.71
C GLN A 36 27.09 9.64 -8.36
N SER A 37 26.02 10.18 -8.95
CA SER A 37 25.51 11.51 -8.61
C SER A 37 25.05 11.58 -7.14
N GLY A 38 24.37 10.53 -6.66
CA GLY A 38 23.99 10.38 -5.26
C GLY A 38 25.18 10.34 -4.32
N GLU A 39 26.24 9.59 -4.66
CA GLU A 39 27.47 9.54 -3.87
C GLU A 39 28.18 10.90 -3.82
N ALA A 40 28.25 11.62 -4.94
CA ALA A 40 28.82 12.97 -4.99
C ALA A 40 28.03 13.94 -4.11
N ALA A 41 26.69 13.92 -4.18
CA ALA A 41 25.83 14.71 -3.32
C ALA A 41 25.99 14.34 -1.82
N TYR A 42 26.13 13.05 -1.52
CA TYR A 42 26.34 12.55 -0.16
C TYR A 42 27.68 13.05 0.42
N LYS A 43 28.77 12.99 -0.35
CA LYS A 43 30.10 13.51 0.05
C LYS A 43 30.09 15.02 0.29
N GLN A 44 29.25 15.76 -0.45
CA GLN A 44 29.03 17.20 -0.25
C GLN A 44 28.05 17.51 0.91
N ARG A 45 27.61 16.51 1.67
CA ARG A 45 26.62 16.64 2.77
C ARG A 45 25.23 17.13 2.33
N LYS A 46 24.91 17.04 1.03
CA LYS A 46 23.58 17.37 0.48
C LYS A 46 22.66 16.17 0.61
N TYR A 47 22.36 15.78 1.87
CA TYR A 47 21.79 14.48 2.17
C TYR A 47 20.38 14.25 1.62
N ALA A 48 19.50 15.26 1.63
CA ALA A 48 18.17 15.14 1.02
C ALA A 48 18.25 14.86 -0.49
N LYS A 49 19.14 15.58 -1.19
CA LYS A 49 19.37 15.40 -2.63
C LYS A 49 20.05 14.06 -2.94
N ALA A 50 20.99 13.64 -2.08
CA ALA A 50 21.61 12.33 -2.21
C ALA A 50 20.57 11.21 -2.12
N ALA A 51 19.63 11.28 -1.16
CA ALA A 51 18.56 10.29 -1.02
C ALA A 51 17.66 10.21 -2.27
N GLU A 52 17.31 11.36 -2.87
CA GLU A 52 16.56 11.41 -4.14
C GLU A 52 17.33 10.73 -5.28
N LEU A 53 18.64 10.98 -5.40
CA LEU A 53 19.47 10.44 -6.47
C LEU A 53 19.72 8.93 -6.31
N PHE A 54 19.88 8.44 -5.07
CA PHE A 54 19.92 7.00 -4.81
C PHE A 54 18.56 6.34 -5.08
N TRP A 55 17.46 7.01 -4.73
CA TRP A 55 16.12 6.53 -5.09
C TRP A 55 15.91 6.48 -6.61
N GLN A 56 16.38 7.51 -7.33
CA GLN A 56 16.35 7.55 -8.78
C GLN A 56 17.17 6.40 -9.38
N SER A 57 18.38 6.16 -8.85
CA SER A 57 19.22 5.03 -9.24
C SER A 57 18.52 3.69 -9.09
N ILE A 58 17.84 3.47 -7.97
CA ILE A 58 17.05 2.26 -7.71
C ILE A 58 15.92 2.11 -8.74
N ASN A 59 15.21 3.20 -9.06
CA ASN A 59 14.14 3.21 -10.06
C ASN A 59 14.64 2.98 -11.48
N GLU A 60 15.87 3.40 -11.78
CA GLU A 60 16.55 3.12 -13.04
C GLU A 60 17.09 1.69 -13.13
N GLY A 61 16.90 0.87 -12.08
CA GLY A 61 17.22 -0.54 -12.06
C GLY A 61 18.42 -0.91 -11.19
N ASN A 62 19.01 0.03 -10.45
CA ASN A 62 20.08 -0.27 -9.49
C ASN A 62 19.52 -0.92 -8.23
N ALA A 63 19.35 -2.24 -8.27
CA ALA A 63 18.87 -3.03 -7.13
C ALA A 63 20.00 -3.37 -6.13
N SER A 64 21.16 -2.71 -6.19
CA SER A 64 22.29 -3.05 -5.31
C SER A 64 22.02 -2.66 -3.85
N ALA A 65 22.56 -3.46 -2.92
CA ALA A 65 22.49 -3.15 -1.51
C ALA A 65 23.09 -1.78 -1.16
N HIS A 66 24.11 -1.34 -1.90
CA HIS A 66 24.75 -0.05 -1.71
C HIS A 66 23.78 1.10 -2.02
N ALA A 67 23.06 1.06 -3.14
CA ALA A 67 22.09 2.10 -3.49
C ALA A 67 21.00 2.26 -2.41
N TRP A 68 20.44 1.13 -1.94
CA TRP A 68 19.43 1.12 -0.87
C TRP A 68 19.98 1.58 0.49
N LEU A 69 21.19 1.16 0.87
CA LEU A 69 21.82 1.56 2.13
C LEU A 69 22.21 3.04 2.13
N TYR A 70 22.81 3.53 1.06
CA TYR A 70 23.19 4.93 0.96
C TYR A 70 21.98 5.87 0.95
N MET A 71 20.85 5.44 0.36
CA MET A 71 19.58 6.16 0.49
C MET A 71 19.12 6.24 1.96
N ALA A 72 19.14 5.11 2.69
CA ALA A 72 18.74 5.07 4.09
C ALA A 72 19.66 5.93 4.98
N HIS A 73 20.97 5.88 4.75
CA HIS A 73 21.96 6.73 5.40
C HIS A 73 21.73 8.21 5.08
N ALA A 74 21.43 8.54 3.83
CA ALA A 74 21.16 9.90 3.39
C ALA A 74 19.89 10.46 4.06
N TYR A 75 18.80 9.69 4.15
CA TYR A 75 17.61 10.12 4.91
C TYR A 75 17.93 10.33 6.40
N SER A 76 18.74 9.45 6.99
CA SER A 76 19.15 9.58 8.39
C SER A 76 19.98 10.85 8.62
N ALA A 77 20.95 11.13 7.75
CA ALA A 77 21.83 12.30 7.85
C ALA A 77 21.10 13.61 7.51
N ALA A 78 20.02 13.56 6.72
CA ALA A 78 19.11 14.67 6.46
C ALA A 78 18.16 14.97 7.63
N GLY A 79 18.18 14.18 8.71
CA GLY A 79 17.24 14.30 9.84
C GLY A 79 15.85 13.74 9.56
N ASN A 80 15.63 13.09 8.40
CA ASN A 80 14.36 12.45 8.07
C ASN A 80 14.30 11.04 8.67
N ARG A 81 14.08 11.02 9.99
CA ARG A 81 14.12 9.81 10.83
C ARG A 81 13.13 8.73 10.38
N GLU A 82 11.92 9.13 9.98
CA GLU A 82 10.87 8.22 9.52
C GLU A 82 11.27 7.50 8.23
N LYS A 83 11.67 8.25 7.19
CA LYS A 83 12.14 7.66 5.93
C LYS A 83 13.41 6.83 6.10
N ALA A 84 14.30 7.21 7.01
CA ALA A 84 15.48 6.43 7.34
C ALA A 84 15.10 5.07 7.94
N VAL A 85 14.19 5.05 8.92
CA VAL A 85 13.67 3.82 9.56
C VAL A 85 13.06 2.90 8.52
N ASP A 86 12.22 3.43 7.64
CA ASP A 86 11.55 2.63 6.61
C ASP A 86 12.54 2.09 5.58
N SER A 87 13.51 2.91 5.17
CA SER A 87 14.55 2.51 4.22
C SER A 87 15.46 1.41 4.81
N TYR A 88 15.85 1.50 6.09
CA TYR A 88 16.63 0.44 6.74
C TYR A 88 15.83 -0.85 6.92
N LYS A 89 14.54 -0.76 7.31
CA LYS A 89 13.67 -1.95 7.34
C LYS A 89 13.58 -2.61 5.97
N ARG A 90 13.46 -1.80 4.91
CA ARG A 90 13.45 -2.28 3.53
C ARG A 90 14.74 -3.01 3.16
N VAL A 91 15.90 -2.44 3.49
CA VAL A 91 17.21 -3.10 3.24
C VAL A 91 17.30 -4.42 4.02
N ALA A 92 16.95 -4.43 5.31
CA ALA A 92 16.99 -5.64 6.13
C ALA A 92 16.08 -6.76 5.59
N GLN A 93 14.96 -6.38 4.97
CA GLN A 93 14.02 -7.32 4.36
C GLN A 93 14.50 -7.83 2.99
N ILE A 94 14.96 -6.94 2.10
CA ILE A 94 15.40 -7.29 0.74
C ILE A 94 16.68 -8.12 0.79
N PHE A 95 17.64 -7.74 1.64
CA PHE A 95 18.96 -8.34 1.72
C PHE A 95 19.12 -9.24 2.95
N LYS A 96 18.03 -9.88 3.38
CA LYS A 96 18.01 -10.79 4.53
C LYS A 96 19.09 -11.87 4.41
N GLY A 97 19.83 -12.11 5.47
CA GLY A 97 20.97 -13.03 5.54
C GLY A 97 22.27 -12.47 4.94
N GLN A 98 22.25 -11.31 4.28
CA GLN A 98 23.42 -10.69 3.66
C GLN A 98 24.06 -9.64 4.59
N PRO A 99 25.32 -9.22 4.36
CA PRO A 99 25.97 -8.18 5.17
C PRO A 99 25.17 -6.88 5.28
N ALA A 100 24.45 -6.52 4.21
CA ALA A 100 23.64 -5.31 4.13
C ALA A 100 22.48 -5.28 5.16
N GLU A 101 21.91 -6.44 5.52
CA GLU A 101 20.90 -6.52 6.58
C GLU A 101 21.48 -6.04 7.92
N ARG A 102 22.68 -6.48 8.30
CA ARG A 102 23.30 -6.09 9.58
C ARG A 102 23.59 -4.59 9.64
N ILE A 103 24.07 -4.03 8.52
CA ILE A 103 24.32 -2.59 8.40
C ILE A 103 22.99 -1.83 8.54
N ALA A 104 21.92 -2.33 7.91
CA ALA A 104 20.60 -1.73 8.00
C ALA A 104 20.00 -1.81 9.41
N LEU A 105 20.10 -2.95 10.09
CA LEU A 105 19.64 -3.10 11.47
C LEU A 105 20.39 -2.19 12.44
N SER A 106 21.72 -2.02 12.26
CA SER A 106 22.50 -1.05 13.04
C SER A 106 22.06 0.40 12.76
N GLY A 107 21.83 0.73 11.48
CA GLY A 107 21.30 2.04 11.07
C GLY A 107 19.91 2.31 11.65
N LEU A 108 19.05 1.30 11.67
CA LEU A 108 17.71 1.35 12.25
C LEU A 108 17.76 1.60 13.76
N GLN A 109 18.63 0.89 14.48
CA GLN A 109 18.80 1.07 15.93
C GLN A 109 19.23 2.51 16.27
N LYS A 110 20.19 3.06 15.52
CA LYS A 110 20.62 4.46 15.64
C LYS A 110 19.50 5.44 15.29
N ALA A 111 18.79 5.19 14.19
CA ALA A 111 17.63 5.99 13.78
C ALA A 111 16.46 5.91 14.76
N LEU A 112 16.43 4.93 15.67
CA LEU A 112 15.43 4.79 16.73
C LEU A 112 15.92 5.27 18.10
N ASN A 113 17.16 5.79 18.24
CA ASN A 113 17.79 6.15 19.53
C ASN A 113 17.72 5.01 20.58
N MET A 114 17.86 3.75 20.17
CA MET A 114 17.88 2.64 21.12
C MET A 114 19.31 2.43 21.67
N PRO A 115 19.50 2.26 23.00
CA PRO A 115 20.79 1.87 23.56
C PRO A 115 21.25 0.50 23.06
N THR A 116 22.57 0.30 22.94
CA THR A 116 23.25 -0.82 22.25
C THR A 116 23.11 -2.19 22.93
N SER A 117 22.39 -2.33 24.02
CA SER A 117 22.44 -3.52 24.88
C SER A 117 21.27 -4.52 24.75
N ASN A 118 20.38 -4.42 23.76
CA ASN A 118 19.31 -5.42 23.59
C ASN A 118 19.00 -5.73 22.12
N ILE A 119 19.90 -6.46 21.46
CA ILE A 119 19.50 -7.32 20.34
C ILE A 119 19.79 -8.76 20.76
N ASP A 120 18.81 -9.37 21.44
CA ASP A 120 18.72 -10.83 21.51
C ASP A 120 17.66 -11.28 20.51
N THR A 121 18.06 -12.18 19.61
CA THR A 121 17.30 -12.64 18.44
C THR A 121 16.21 -13.65 18.79
N ARG A 122 15.73 -13.68 20.05
CA ARG A 122 14.79 -14.68 20.59
C ARG A 122 13.44 -14.17 21.09
N VAL A 123 13.16 -12.86 21.10
CA VAL A 123 11.93 -12.32 21.73
C VAL A 123 10.67 -12.34 20.81
N ILE A 124 10.69 -13.06 19.70
CA ILE A 124 9.47 -13.33 18.89
C ILE A 124 9.00 -14.77 19.16
N THR A 125 8.68 -15.11 20.41
CA THR A 125 7.81 -16.27 20.73
C THR A 125 7.05 -16.06 22.03
N THR A 126 5.71 -16.23 21.94
CA THR A 126 4.73 -16.55 22.99
C THR A 126 4.41 -15.54 24.10
N SER A 127 3.12 -15.17 24.17
CA SER A 127 2.38 -14.99 25.42
C SER A 127 0.92 -15.40 25.19
N THR A 128 0.64 -16.67 25.48
CA THR A 128 -0.69 -17.24 25.69
C THR A 128 -1.15 -16.91 27.11
N VAL A 129 -2.26 -16.19 27.26
CA VAL A 129 -3.04 -16.18 28.50
C VAL A 129 -4.32 -16.96 28.21
N GLY A 130 -4.51 -18.03 28.96
CA GLY A 130 -5.58 -19.01 28.77
C GLY A 130 -6.97 -18.45 29.04
N VAL A 131 -7.91 -18.83 28.19
CA VAL A 131 -9.34 -18.86 28.51
C VAL A 131 -9.82 -20.27 28.21
N ASN A 132 -10.40 -20.89 29.23
CA ASN A 132 -10.93 -22.25 29.22
C ASN A 132 -11.84 -22.50 28.00
N SER A 133 -11.44 -23.49 27.20
CA SER A 133 -12.23 -24.07 26.13
C SER A 133 -13.39 -24.89 26.70
N THR A 134 -14.60 -24.32 26.70
CA THR A 134 -15.80 -25.11 26.44
C THR A 134 -16.04 -25.09 24.94
N ALA A 135 -15.59 -26.17 24.28
CA ALA A 135 -15.77 -26.39 22.86
C ALA A 135 -17.27 -26.48 22.52
N THR A 136 -17.87 -25.35 22.13
CA THR A 136 -19.08 -25.39 21.32
C THR A 136 -18.62 -25.63 19.90
N SER A 137 -18.89 -26.85 19.40
CA SER A 137 -18.62 -27.32 18.05
C SER A 137 -19.01 -26.26 17.01
N MET A 138 -18.01 -25.54 16.48
CA MET A 138 -18.20 -24.70 15.31
C MET A 138 -18.36 -25.61 14.10
N ARG A 139 -19.54 -25.54 13.46
CA ARG A 139 -19.80 -26.21 12.18
C ARG A 139 -18.71 -25.83 11.17
N PRO A 140 -18.27 -26.77 10.31
CA PRO A 140 -17.36 -26.45 9.23
C PRO A 140 -18.01 -25.41 8.32
N ILE A 141 -17.29 -24.32 8.04
CA ILE A 141 -17.66 -23.38 6.98
C ILE A 141 -17.64 -24.17 5.67
N SER A 142 -18.83 -24.47 5.15
CA SER A 142 -19.02 -25.19 3.90
C SER A 142 -18.36 -24.43 2.74
N LYS A 143 -17.86 -25.19 1.75
CA LYS A 143 -17.29 -24.67 0.49
C LYS A 143 -18.14 -23.53 -0.08
N PRO A 144 -17.53 -22.48 -0.65
CA PRO A 144 -18.27 -21.34 -1.18
C PRO A 144 -19.18 -21.80 -2.32
N LYS A 145 -20.48 -21.77 -2.05
CA LYS A 145 -21.52 -21.87 -3.07
C LYS A 145 -21.51 -20.52 -3.79
N THR A 146 -21.32 -20.51 -5.10
CA THR A 146 -21.54 -19.31 -5.94
C THR A 146 -23.03 -19.01 -5.94
N LEU A 147 -23.50 -18.26 -4.94
CA LEU A 147 -24.89 -17.79 -4.87
C LEU A 147 -25.06 -16.53 -5.73
N ASN A 148 -26.27 -16.30 -6.24
CA ASN A 148 -26.64 -15.05 -6.92
C ASN A 148 -26.53 -13.88 -5.90
N PRO A 149 -26.03 -12.67 -6.27
CA PRO A 149 -26.02 -11.50 -5.39
C PRO A 149 -27.30 -11.26 -4.57
N ASP A 150 -28.48 -11.53 -5.12
CA ASP A 150 -29.75 -11.35 -4.41
C ASP A 150 -30.01 -12.38 -3.30
N GLU A 151 -29.41 -13.57 -3.40
CA GLU A 151 -29.49 -14.62 -2.37
C GLU A 151 -28.58 -14.31 -1.17
N TYR A 152 -27.53 -13.51 -1.34
CA TYR A 152 -26.70 -13.04 -0.22
C TYR A 152 -27.41 -11.94 0.59
N ARG A 153 -28.21 -11.10 -0.06
CA ARG A 153 -28.84 -9.92 0.56
C ARG A 153 -29.92 -10.23 1.59
N ILE A 154 -30.34 -11.50 1.70
CA ILE A 154 -31.28 -11.97 2.73
C ILE A 154 -30.59 -12.58 3.95
N LEU A 155 -29.28 -12.82 3.90
CA LEU A 155 -28.51 -13.40 5.01
C LEU A 155 -28.15 -12.35 6.06
N PRO A 156 -27.78 -12.72 7.30
CA PRO A 156 -27.18 -11.78 8.24
C PRO A 156 -25.91 -11.14 7.67
N LEU A 157 -25.60 -9.88 8.01
CA LEU A 157 -24.43 -9.16 7.45
C LEU A 157 -23.11 -9.92 7.67
N THR A 158 -22.93 -10.61 8.80
CA THR A 158 -21.74 -11.45 9.04
C THR A 158 -21.56 -12.57 8.03
N ASP A 159 -22.66 -13.05 7.44
CA ASP A 159 -22.67 -14.14 6.48
C ASP A 159 -22.55 -13.62 5.03
N ARG A 160 -22.52 -12.29 4.85
CA ARG A 160 -22.28 -11.60 3.58
C ARG A 160 -20.81 -11.20 3.38
N VAL A 161 -19.91 -11.78 4.18
CA VAL A 161 -18.45 -11.64 4.00
C VAL A 161 -17.98 -12.68 2.99
N ILE A 162 -17.83 -12.26 1.75
CA ILE A 162 -17.40 -13.07 0.62
C ILE A 162 -15.88 -13.05 0.54
N VAL A 163 -15.24 -14.16 0.87
CA VAL A 163 -13.78 -14.28 0.70
C VAL A 163 -13.49 -14.86 -0.68
N TRP A 164 -12.83 -14.08 -1.53
CA TRP A 164 -12.40 -14.51 -2.85
C TRP A 164 -11.20 -15.47 -2.73
N ARG A 165 -11.49 -16.73 -2.39
CA ARG A 165 -10.51 -17.83 -2.31
C ARG A 165 -10.48 -18.70 -3.57
N ALA A 166 -11.42 -18.51 -4.48
CA ALA A 166 -11.52 -19.31 -5.69
C ALA A 166 -10.50 -18.82 -6.72
N ASN A 167 -9.27 -19.31 -6.60
CA ASN A 167 -8.18 -19.15 -7.56
C ASN A 167 -7.71 -17.69 -7.76
N PRO A 168 -6.90 -17.15 -6.81
CA PRO A 168 -6.16 -15.92 -7.05
C PRO A 168 -5.48 -15.95 -8.41
N ARG A 169 -5.59 -14.87 -9.17
CA ARG A 169 -5.00 -14.76 -10.50
C ARG A 169 -3.55 -14.29 -10.37
N PHE A 170 -2.79 -14.38 -11.45
CA PHE A 170 -1.45 -13.79 -11.55
C PHE A 170 -0.44 -14.28 -10.49
N GLY A 171 -0.68 -15.46 -9.87
CA GLY A 171 0.17 -16.00 -8.82
C GLY A 171 0.05 -15.28 -7.48
N HIS A 172 -1.03 -14.51 -7.27
CA HIS A 172 -1.27 -13.83 -6.00
C HIS A 172 -1.46 -14.82 -4.84
N PRO A 173 -1.07 -14.43 -3.61
CA PRO A 173 -1.32 -15.25 -2.44
C PRO A 173 -2.82 -15.30 -2.15
N ASN A 174 -3.27 -16.41 -1.55
CA ASN A 174 -4.61 -16.48 -0.99
C ASN A 174 -4.84 -15.38 0.06
N VAL A 175 -6.09 -14.95 0.21
CA VAL A 175 -6.49 -14.11 1.34
C VAL A 175 -6.18 -14.85 2.64
N THR A 176 -5.42 -14.22 3.53
CA THR A 176 -5.00 -14.85 4.79
C THR A 176 -6.14 -14.91 5.80
N ASP A 177 -6.12 -15.92 6.68
CA ASP A 177 -7.11 -16.02 7.78
C ASP A 177 -7.00 -14.83 8.74
N THR A 178 -5.82 -14.23 8.90
CA THR A 178 -5.61 -12.98 9.65
C THR A 178 -6.42 -11.83 9.05
N SER A 179 -6.37 -11.65 7.71
CA SER A 179 -7.15 -10.62 7.01
C SER A 179 -8.65 -10.86 7.14
N VAL A 180 -9.12 -12.10 6.98
CA VAL A 180 -10.53 -12.46 7.15
C VAL A 180 -10.99 -12.25 8.59
N GLY A 181 -10.18 -12.67 9.56
CA GLY A 181 -10.47 -12.52 10.98
C GLY A 181 -10.55 -11.05 11.42
N ALA A 182 -9.68 -10.19 10.89
CA ALA A 182 -9.67 -8.76 11.15
C ALA A 182 -10.96 -8.08 10.67
N VAL A 183 -11.31 -8.28 9.38
CA VAL A 183 -12.53 -7.72 8.77
C VAL A 183 -13.78 -8.24 9.48
N SER A 184 -13.88 -9.57 9.67
CA SER A 184 -15.04 -10.19 10.33
C SER A 184 -15.22 -9.71 11.77
N SER A 185 -14.11 -9.51 12.50
CA SER A 185 -14.16 -9.00 13.87
C SER A 185 -14.53 -7.52 13.93
N ALA A 186 -14.13 -6.71 12.94
CA ALA A 186 -14.56 -5.33 12.83
C ALA A 186 -16.07 -5.24 12.59
N ILE A 187 -16.63 -6.05 11.67
CA ILE A 187 -18.06 -6.11 11.40
C ILE A 187 -18.87 -6.47 12.65
N ARG A 188 -18.43 -7.50 13.40
CA ARG A 188 -19.10 -7.91 14.65
C ARG A 188 -19.06 -6.86 15.76
N ARG A 189 -18.13 -5.90 15.69
CA ARG A 189 -17.99 -4.82 16.68
C ARG A 189 -18.66 -3.52 16.25
N LEU A 190 -19.31 -3.49 15.09
CA LEU A 190 -20.06 -2.30 14.67
C LEU A 190 -21.14 -1.96 15.70
N PRO A 191 -21.41 -0.66 15.93
CA PRO A 191 -22.55 -0.23 16.73
C PRO A 191 -23.85 -0.86 16.19
N LYS A 192 -24.76 -1.28 17.08
CA LYS A 192 -25.95 -2.07 16.72
C LYS A 192 -26.81 -1.42 15.62
N ASN A 193 -26.97 -0.09 15.68
CA ASN A 193 -27.70 0.68 14.68
C ASN A 193 -27.01 0.65 13.31
N ILE A 194 -25.68 0.72 13.27
CA ILE A 194 -24.91 0.67 12.03
C ILE A 194 -24.94 -0.72 11.42
N TYR A 195 -24.73 -1.75 12.25
CA TYR A 195 -24.83 -3.14 11.81
C TYR A 195 -26.19 -3.40 11.17
N LYS A 196 -27.28 -3.00 11.86
CA LYS A 196 -28.65 -3.17 11.35
C LYS A 196 -28.89 -2.38 10.07
N LEU A 197 -28.41 -1.13 9.99
CA LEU A 197 -28.53 -0.30 8.79
C LEU A 197 -27.89 -0.98 7.55
N LEU A 198 -26.67 -1.50 7.70
CA LEU A 198 -25.96 -2.20 6.63
C LEU A 198 -26.63 -3.54 6.27
N GLU A 199 -27.12 -4.27 7.27
CA GLU A 199 -27.85 -5.53 7.08
C GLU A 199 -29.16 -5.31 6.30
N ASP A 200 -30.01 -4.41 6.78
CA ASP A 200 -31.28 -4.03 6.13
C ASP A 200 -31.02 -3.41 4.75
N GLY A 201 -29.91 -2.69 4.60
CA GLY A 201 -29.47 -2.08 3.35
C GLY A 201 -29.03 -3.06 2.27
N GLY A 202 -28.85 -4.35 2.59
CA GLY A 202 -28.41 -5.33 1.60
C GLY A 202 -26.91 -5.26 1.31
N VAL A 203 -26.09 -4.71 2.21
CA VAL A 203 -24.64 -4.52 1.99
C VAL A 203 -23.93 -5.87 1.89
N THR A 204 -23.00 -5.98 0.95
CA THR A 204 -22.09 -7.13 0.81
C THR A 204 -20.65 -6.70 1.04
N ILE A 205 -19.80 -7.60 1.56
CA ILE A 205 -18.40 -7.31 1.87
C ILE A 205 -17.52 -8.37 1.22
N THR A 206 -16.70 -7.98 0.26
CA THR A 206 -15.78 -8.89 -0.43
C THR A 206 -14.34 -8.63 0.03
N ILE A 207 -13.62 -9.70 0.35
CA ILE A 207 -12.17 -9.66 0.60
C ILE A 207 -11.47 -10.44 -0.50
N ALA A 208 -10.51 -9.81 -1.20
CA ALA A 208 -9.69 -10.48 -2.22
C ALA A 208 -8.20 -10.12 -2.07
N PRO A 209 -7.28 -10.84 -2.73
CA PRO A 209 -5.86 -10.47 -2.72
C PRO A 209 -5.67 -9.06 -3.30
N ASN A 210 -6.21 -8.82 -4.50
CA ASN A 210 -6.21 -7.53 -5.16
C ASN A 210 -7.49 -7.34 -6.01
N ILE A 211 -7.76 -6.12 -6.46
CA ILE A 211 -8.89 -5.83 -7.37
C ILE A 211 -8.80 -6.63 -8.68
N ILE A 212 -7.59 -6.85 -9.21
CA ILE A 212 -7.41 -7.51 -10.51
C ILE A 212 -7.70 -9.01 -10.49
N ASP A 213 -7.76 -9.62 -9.30
CA ASP A 213 -8.20 -11.01 -9.14
C ASP A 213 -9.66 -11.21 -9.55
N LYS A 214 -10.48 -10.18 -9.33
CA LYS A 214 -11.89 -10.15 -9.74
C LYS A 214 -12.06 -9.45 -11.09
N TRP A 215 -11.37 -8.33 -11.31
CA TRP A 215 -11.49 -7.49 -12.50
C TRP A 215 -10.11 -7.18 -13.12
N PRO A 216 -9.54 -8.09 -13.93
CA PRO A 216 -8.19 -7.96 -14.49
C PRO A 216 -7.89 -6.64 -15.19
N ASP A 217 -8.87 -6.06 -15.88
CA ASP A 217 -8.67 -4.83 -16.67
C ASP A 217 -8.42 -3.59 -15.79
N MET A 218 -8.67 -3.66 -14.48
CA MET A 218 -8.44 -2.55 -13.55
C MET A 218 -6.95 -2.17 -13.40
N VAL A 219 -6.02 -2.99 -13.90
CA VAL A 219 -4.59 -2.61 -14.01
C VAL A 219 -4.35 -1.44 -14.97
N LYS A 220 -5.25 -1.25 -15.96
CA LYS A 220 -5.16 -0.21 -17.00
C LYS A 220 -5.84 1.09 -16.58
N ASN A 221 -6.53 1.08 -15.45
CA ASN A 221 -7.31 2.22 -14.99
C ASN A 221 -6.48 2.99 -13.99
N ASP A 222 -6.26 4.27 -14.29
CA ASP A 222 -5.74 5.23 -13.32
C ASP A 222 -6.74 5.37 -12.16
N SER A 223 -6.22 5.62 -10.95
CA SER A 223 -7.07 5.98 -9.82
C SER A 223 -7.82 7.28 -10.08
N LEU A 224 -9.05 7.37 -9.55
CA LEU A 224 -9.97 8.49 -9.80
C LEU A 224 -9.45 9.85 -9.26
N ASP A 225 -8.29 9.85 -8.62
CA ASP A 225 -7.68 10.95 -7.87
C ASP A 225 -6.51 11.62 -8.60
N GLY A 226 -6.13 11.15 -9.80
CA GLY A 226 -5.04 11.75 -10.58
C GLY A 226 -3.65 11.57 -9.94
N ALA A 227 -3.53 10.73 -8.91
CA ALA A 227 -2.23 10.19 -8.52
C ALA A 227 -1.74 9.25 -9.63
N ALA A 228 -0.44 9.13 -9.84
CA ALA A 228 0.17 8.13 -10.72
C ALA A 228 0.05 6.70 -10.16
N GLN A 229 -1.10 6.38 -9.57
CA GLN A 229 -1.47 5.09 -9.05
C GLN A 229 -2.56 4.50 -9.95
N ASN A 230 -2.52 3.19 -10.15
CA ASN A 230 -3.63 2.48 -10.76
C ASN A 230 -4.58 1.98 -9.67
N LEU A 231 -5.81 1.63 -10.06
CA LEU A 231 -6.82 1.09 -9.14
C LEU A 231 -6.36 -0.16 -8.38
N ALA A 232 -5.36 -0.86 -8.90
CA ALA A 232 -4.78 -2.03 -8.26
C ALA A 232 -3.86 -1.71 -7.09
N GLN A 233 -3.51 -0.44 -6.85
CA GLN A 233 -2.76 -0.01 -5.67
C GLN A 233 -3.67 0.44 -4.52
N GLU A 234 -4.94 0.76 -4.80
CA GLU A 234 -5.94 1.10 -3.79
C GLU A 234 -6.21 -0.06 -2.82
N SER A 235 -6.75 0.26 -1.64
CA SER A 235 -6.99 -0.71 -0.56
C SER A 235 -8.41 -1.22 -0.42
N GLY A 236 -9.35 -0.53 -1.04
CA GLY A 236 -10.75 -0.89 -1.04
C GLY A 236 -11.50 -0.05 -2.05
N ARG A 237 -12.76 -0.44 -2.30
CA ARG A 237 -13.73 0.32 -3.08
C ARG A 237 -15.15 -0.03 -2.67
N CYS A 238 -16.04 0.94 -2.80
CA CYS A 238 -17.47 0.73 -2.68
C CYS A 238 -18.16 0.98 -4.02
N TYR A 239 -18.97 0.03 -4.48
CA TYR A 239 -19.83 0.17 -5.66
C TYR A 239 -21.30 0.08 -5.20
N GLY A 240 -21.90 1.24 -4.92
CA GLY A 240 -23.22 1.31 -4.29
C GLY A 240 -23.19 0.75 -2.87
N ARG A 241 -23.64 -0.50 -2.70
CA ARG A 241 -23.67 -1.21 -1.41
C ARG A 241 -22.74 -2.43 -1.37
N ASP A 242 -21.95 -2.62 -2.41
CA ASP A 242 -20.98 -3.71 -2.49
C ASP A 242 -19.60 -3.16 -2.08
N VAL A 243 -19.17 -3.52 -0.88
CA VAL A 243 -17.91 -3.10 -0.28
C VAL A 243 -16.82 -4.12 -0.61
N HIS A 244 -15.68 -3.63 -1.06
CA HIS A 244 -14.52 -4.41 -1.42
C HIS A 244 -13.30 -3.97 -0.65
N VAL A 245 -12.56 -4.92 -0.08
CA VAL A 245 -11.29 -4.66 0.61
C VAL A 245 -10.21 -5.60 0.08
N TRP A 246 -9.06 -5.04 -0.27
CA TRP A 246 -7.95 -5.74 -0.90
C TRP A 246 -6.83 -5.99 0.11
N GLN A 247 -6.40 -7.24 0.27
CA GLN A 247 -5.32 -7.52 1.24
C GLN A 247 -3.96 -7.03 0.74
N ASN A 248 -3.74 -6.92 -0.57
CA ASN A 248 -2.47 -6.52 -1.16
C ASN A 248 -2.65 -5.36 -2.15
N ALA A 249 -1.68 -4.45 -2.19
CA ALA A 249 -1.51 -3.52 -3.29
C ALA A 249 -0.73 -4.19 -4.41
N LEU A 250 -0.99 -3.83 -5.66
CA LEU A 250 -0.15 -4.22 -6.78
C LEU A 250 1.22 -3.48 -6.68
N ALA A 251 2.31 -4.15 -7.06
CA ALA A 251 3.64 -3.55 -7.10
C ALA A 251 3.80 -2.67 -8.35
N ASN A 252 4.40 -1.49 -8.25
CA ASN A 252 4.48 -0.54 -9.37
C ASN A 252 4.95 -1.21 -10.68
N ASN A 253 4.21 -0.99 -11.76
CA ASN A 253 4.48 -1.54 -13.11
C ASN A 253 4.62 -3.07 -13.15
N SER A 254 3.93 -3.79 -12.27
CA SER A 254 3.94 -5.26 -12.22
C SER A 254 2.52 -5.83 -12.29
N LEU A 255 2.40 -7.16 -12.39
CA LEU A 255 1.18 -7.87 -12.00
C LEU A 255 1.36 -8.58 -10.66
N SER A 256 2.54 -8.50 -10.05
CA SER A 256 2.80 -9.03 -8.72
C SER A 256 2.24 -8.11 -7.66
N VAL A 257 1.84 -8.70 -6.54
CA VAL A 257 1.38 -7.95 -5.38
C VAL A 257 2.48 -7.71 -4.34
N ASN A 258 2.38 -6.57 -3.67
CA ASN A 258 3.16 -6.22 -2.49
C ASN A 258 2.75 -7.09 -1.28
N ALA A 259 3.50 -6.95 -0.18
CA ALA A 259 3.18 -7.59 1.09
C ALA A 259 1.73 -7.33 1.53
N THR A 260 1.17 -8.29 2.26
CA THR A 260 -0.17 -8.17 2.83
C THR A 260 -0.25 -6.96 3.76
N ARG A 261 -1.28 -6.14 3.56
CA ARG A 261 -1.60 -5.00 4.40
C ARG A 261 -1.87 -5.46 5.83
N SER A 262 -1.50 -4.64 6.81
CA SER A 262 -1.74 -4.97 8.22
C SER A 262 -3.23 -5.06 8.52
N SER A 263 -3.61 -5.82 9.55
CA SER A 263 -5.00 -5.91 10.01
C SER A 263 -5.61 -4.54 10.33
N GLY A 264 -4.83 -3.64 10.95
CA GLY A 264 -5.29 -2.27 11.24
C GLY A 264 -5.56 -1.46 9.97
N PHE A 265 -4.70 -1.59 8.95
CA PHE A 265 -4.90 -0.95 7.66
C PHE A 265 -6.17 -1.46 6.97
N MET A 266 -6.34 -2.79 6.95
CA MET A 266 -7.52 -3.46 6.37
C MET A 266 -8.82 -2.99 7.03
N VAL A 267 -8.84 -2.92 8.37
CA VAL A 267 -10.02 -2.49 9.14
C VAL A 267 -10.35 -1.02 8.90
N ARG A 268 -9.34 -0.14 8.82
CA ARG A 268 -9.58 1.26 8.44
C ARG A 268 -10.16 1.37 7.03
N SER A 269 -9.58 0.65 6.08
CA SER A 269 -10.06 0.66 4.69
C SER A 269 -11.51 0.19 4.63
N LEU A 270 -11.83 -0.89 5.34
CA LEU A 270 -13.20 -1.36 5.50
C LEU A 270 -14.12 -0.27 6.05
N TYR A 271 -13.74 0.44 7.10
CA TYR A 271 -14.58 1.47 7.69
C TYR A 271 -14.81 2.67 6.76
N HIS A 272 -13.79 3.09 6.01
CA HIS A 272 -13.96 4.08 4.95
C HIS A 272 -14.98 3.61 3.90
N GLU A 273 -14.81 2.40 3.36
CA GLU A 273 -15.74 1.89 2.34
C GLU A 273 -17.16 1.64 2.88
N LEU A 274 -17.29 1.24 4.15
CA LEU A 274 -18.59 1.16 4.81
C LEU A 274 -19.25 2.54 4.96
N GLY A 275 -18.47 3.62 5.06
CA GLY A 275 -18.98 4.99 5.05
C GLY A 275 -19.73 5.31 3.76
N HIS A 276 -19.17 4.94 2.60
CA HIS A 276 -19.85 5.06 1.30
C HIS A 276 -21.11 4.19 1.23
N ALA A 277 -21.06 2.95 1.73
CA ALA A 277 -22.24 2.07 1.76
C ALA A 277 -23.35 2.61 2.69
N VAL A 278 -22.99 3.16 3.85
CA VAL A 278 -23.94 3.82 4.78
C VAL A 278 -24.57 5.04 4.13
N ASP A 279 -23.78 5.85 3.40
CA ASP A 279 -24.29 6.99 2.64
C ASP A 279 -25.37 6.55 1.64
N ASP A 280 -25.10 5.51 0.84
CA ASP A 280 -26.07 4.96 -0.11
C ASP A 280 -27.32 4.37 0.58
N CYS A 281 -27.15 3.66 1.70
CA CYS A 281 -28.28 3.12 2.49
C CYS A 281 -29.20 4.20 3.05
N LEU A 282 -28.67 5.40 3.28
CA LEU A 282 -29.40 6.55 3.81
C LEU A 282 -29.83 7.55 2.73
N GLY A 283 -29.81 7.13 1.46
CA GLY A 283 -30.27 7.95 0.34
C GLY A 283 -29.29 9.06 -0.05
N ARG A 284 -27.98 8.78 0.05
CA ARG A 284 -26.89 9.68 -0.32
C ARG A 284 -26.94 11.02 0.40
N TYR A 285 -26.90 10.96 1.74
CA TYR A 285 -26.92 12.16 2.57
C TYR A 285 -25.73 13.08 2.29
N SER A 286 -24.60 12.55 1.84
CA SER A 286 -23.39 13.30 1.47
C SER A 286 -23.65 14.23 0.28
N SER A 287 -24.60 13.88 -0.60
CA SER A 287 -25.00 14.68 -1.76
C SER A 287 -26.13 15.67 -1.43
N SER A 288 -26.59 15.72 -0.18
CA SER A 288 -27.63 16.68 0.22
C SER A 288 -27.12 18.12 0.22
N ALA A 289 -28.00 19.07 -0.08
CA ALA A 289 -27.65 20.50 -0.06
C ALA A 289 -27.10 20.97 1.30
N GLU A 290 -27.56 20.37 2.42
CA GLU A 290 -27.01 20.65 3.74
C GLU A 290 -25.56 20.15 3.86
N ALA A 291 -25.29 18.90 3.47
CA ALA A 291 -23.95 18.31 3.55
C ALA A 291 -22.93 19.10 2.72
N LEU A 292 -23.26 19.38 1.46
CA LEU A 292 -22.41 20.13 0.53
C LEU A 292 -22.09 21.53 1.08
N LYS A 293 -23.09 22.22 1.62
CA LYS A 293 -22.88 23.54 2.23
C LYS A 293 -21.95 23.49 3.45
N LEU A 294 -22.12 22.49 4.32
CA LEU A 294 -21.27 22.35 5.51
C LEU A 294 -19.84 21.96 5.14
N HIS A 295 -19.68 21.08 4.15
CA HIS A 295 -18.39 20.71 3.57
C HIS A 295 -17.66 21.94 3.01
N GLU A 296 -18.32 22.72 2.15
CA GLU A 296 -17.73 23.95 1.57
C GLU A 296 -17.30 24.96 2.65
N GLN A 297 -18.11 25.12 3.71
CA GLN A 297 -17.77 25.98 4.83
C GLN A 297 -16.52 25.50 5.57
N ASP A 298 -16.43 24.20 5.85
CA ASP A 298 -15.28 23.60 6.51
C ASP A 298 -14.02 23.68 5.63
N VAL A 299 -14.12 23.44 4.31
CA VAL A 299 -13.01 23.59 3.36
C VAL A 299 -12.52 25.04 3.28
N LYS A 300 -13.44 26.02 3.30
CA LYS A 300 -13.10 27.45 3.24
C LYS A 300 -12.32 27.92 4.47
N GLU A 301 -12.58 27.33 5.63
CA GLU A 301 -11.87 27.64 6.88
C GLU A 301 -10.57 26.83 7.05
N MET A 302 -10.33 25.83 6.19
CA MET A 302 -9.13 25.00 6.25
C MET A 302 -7.90 25.75 5.74
N PRO A 303 -6.75 25.72 6.47
CA PRO A 303 -5.51 26.32 6.00
C PRO A 303 -5.08 25.80 4.62
N ASP A 304 -4.60 26.67 3.73
CA ASP A 304 -4.27 26.33 2.34
C ASP A 304 -3.33 25.13 2.21
N VAL A 305 -2.28 25.08 3.02
CA VAL A 305 -1.30 23.98 3.03
C VAL A 305 -1.99 22.64 3.32
N LEU A 306 -2.95 22.66 4.25
CA LEU A 306 -3.71 21.47 4.61
C LEU A 306 -4.74 21.13 3.54
N ARG A 307 -5.39 22.14 2.94
CA ARG A 307 -6.35 21.94 1.86
C ARG A 307 -5.72 21.26 0.65
N ILE A 308 -4.49 21.66 0.29
CA ILE A 308 -3.70 21.03 -0.78
C ILE A 308 -3.31 19.59 -0.40
N LYS A 309 -2.83 19.37 0.83
CA LYS A 309 -2.47 18.03 1.31
C LYS A 309 -3.68 17.08 1.30
N MET A 310 -4.85 17.58 1.70
CA MET A 310 -6.09 16.84 1.83
C MET A 310 -6.98 16.97 0.58
N ASN A 311 -6.40 17.25 -0.60
CA ASN A 311 -7.13 17.54 -1.83
C ASN A 311 -8.22 16.49 -2.12
N TYR A 312 -7.95 15.22 -1.83
CA TYR A 312 -8.92 14.14 -1.99
C TYR A 312 -10.27 14.44 -1.30
N TYR A 313 -10.23 14.96 -0.07
CA TYR A 313 -11.39 15.28 0.76
C TYR A 313 -11.89 16.73 0.58
N THR A 314 -11.09 17.63 0.00
CA THR A 314 -11.41 19.06 -0.11
C THR A 314 -11.86 19.48 -1.52
N GLN A 315 -11.94 18.53 -2.46
CA GLN A 315 -12.57 18.72 -3.78
C GLN A 315 -13.98 19.30 -3.66
N SER A 316 -14.35 20.20 -4.56
CA SER A 316 -15.69 20.80 -4.56
C SER A 316 -16.79 19.79 -4.92
N GLY A 317 -18.00 20.07 -4.44
CA GLY A 317 -19.19 19.29 -4.76
C GLY A 317 -19.21 17.89 -4.12
N GLU A 318 -19.94 16.98 -4.77
CA GLU A 318 -20.22 15.65 -4.22
C GLU A 318 -18.96 14.81 -4.01
N LYS A 319 -17.94 14.96 -4.86
CA LYS A 319 -16.74 14.13 -4.79
C LYS A 319 -16.01 14.31 -3.47
N GLY A 320 -15.60 15.53 -3.11
CA GLY A 320 -14.91 15.76 -1.84
C GLY A 320 -15.83 15.56 -0.64
N CYS A 321 -17.11 15.93 -0.75
CA CYS A 321 -18.05 15.76 0.36
C CYS A 321 -18.32 14.27 0.69
N SER A 322 -18.47 13.41 -0.32
CA SER A 322 -18.65 11.96 -0.13
C SER A 322 -17.43 11.33 0.54
N GLU A 323 -16.22 11.64 0.05
CA GLU A 323 -14.98 11.12 0.63
C GLU A 323 -14.77 11.63 2.07
N ALA A 324 -15.03 12.90 2.33
CA ALA A 324 -14.96 13.46 3.68
C ALA A 324 -15.98 12.80 4.62
N CYS A 325 -17.22 12.57 4.16
CA CYS A 325 -18.24 11.86 4.93
C CYS A 325 -17.83 10.41 5.25
N ALA A 326 -17.25 9.69 4.28
CA ALA A 326 -16.77 8.33 4.47
C ALA A 326 -15.60 8.26 5.48
N GLU A 327 -14.65 9.19 5.39
CA GLU A 327 -13.51 9.28 6.31
C GLU A 327 -13.95 9.67 7.73
N LEU A 328 -14.90 10.61 7.86
CA LEU A 328 -15.50 10.97 9.14
C LEU A 328 -16.23 9.79 9.77
N PHE A 329 -17.00 9.03 8.98
CA PHE A 329 -17.64 7.80 9.45
C PHE A 329 -16.59 6.78 9.93
N SER A 330 -15.50 6.61 9.18
CA SER A 330 -14.38 5.75 9.59
C SER A 330 -13.79 6.18 10.94
N ASN A 331 -13.59 7.48 11.15
CA ASN A 331 -13.14 8.02 12.43
C ASN A 331 -14.11 7.75 13.58
N LEU A 332 -15.43 7.87 13.35
CA LEU A 332 -16.45 7.56 14.35
C LEU A 332 -16.45 6.08 14.79
N LEU A 333 -16.01 5.18 13.91
CA LEU A 333 -15.81 3.76 14.23
C LEU A 333 -14.45 3.45 14.87
N GLY A 334 -13.62 4.48 15.09
CA GLY A 334 -12.35 4.38 15.79
C GLY A 334 -11.10 4.33 14.91
N ALA A 335 -11.21 4.63 13.60
CA ALA A 335 -10.01 4.87 12.79
C ALA A 335 -9.29 6.15 13.23
N ASN A 336 -7.97 6.08 13.33
CA ASN A 336 -7.14 7.13 13.94
C ASN A 336 -5.83 7.39 13.18
N ASP A 337 -5.79 7.08 11.89
CA ASP A 337 -4.70 7.50 11.00
C ASP A 337 -4.75 9.02 10.76
N SER A 338 -3.73 9.53 10.05
CA SER A 338 -3.58 10.97 9.83
C SER A 338 -4.81 11.60 9.19
N ASP A 339 -5.43 10.91 8.23
CA ASP A 339 -6.43 11.52 7.38
C ASP A 339 -7.78 11.54 8.09
N ALA A 340 -8.13 10.45 8.77
CA ALA A 340 -9.26 10.38 9.69
C ALA A 340 -9.20 11.45 10.80
N VAL A 341 -8.03 11.61 11.43
CA VAL A 341 -7.82 12.59 12.51
C VAL A 341 -7.92 14.02 11.98
N ILE A 342 -7.28 14.31 10.85
CA ILE A 342 -7.34 15.62 10.21
C ILE A 342 -8.78 15.92 9.79
N CYS A 343 -9.48 14.95 9.19
CA CYS A 343 -10.85 15.14 8.76
C CYS A 343 -11.76 15.46 9.94
N ALA A 344 -11.67 14.71 11.04
CA ALA A 344 -12.44 14.95 12.25
C ALA A 344 -12.16 16.33 12.87
N GLN A 345 -10.91 16.80 12.78
CA GLN A 345 -10.48 18.09 13.32
C GLN A 345 -10.97 19.28 12.49
N TYR A 346 -10.92 19.19 11.16
CA TYR A 346 -11.15 20.33 10.27
C TYR A 346 -12.53 20.33 9.60
N PHE A 347 -13.15 19.17 9.37
CA PHE A 347 -14.53 19.07 8.90
C PHE A 347 -15.52 19.03 10.08
N ARG A 348 -15.47 20.02 10.98
CA ARG A 348 -16.21 19.97 12.25
C ARG A 348 -17.72 20.00 12.06
N ARG A 349 -18.20 20.81 11.13
CA ARG A 349 -19.65 20.96 10.87
C ARG A 349 -20.16 19.72 10.17
N LEU A 350 -19.43 19.27 9.16
CA LEU A 350 -19.75 18.04 8.45
C LEU A 350 -19.71 16.82 9.38
N ASN A 351 -18.74 16.74 10.31
CA ASN A 351 -18.65 15.68 11.31
C ASN A 351 -19.90 15.65 12.19
N HIS A 352 -20.34 16.81 12.72
CA HIS A 352 -21.58 16.88 13.48
C HIS A 352 -22.80 16.43 12.65
N PHE A 353 -22.85 16.81 11.37
CA PHE A 353 -23.90 16.37 10.46
C PHE A 353 -23.88 14.84 10.25
N VAL A 354 -22.72 14.25 9.96
CA VAL A 354 -22.54 12.79 9.78
C VAL A 354 -23.00 12.07 11.04
N ARG A 355 -22.53 12.47 12.23
CA ARG A 355 -22.94 11.90 13.51
C ARG A 355 -24.46 11.86 13.71
N ARG A 356 -25.15 12.95 13.38
CA ARG A 356 -26.63 12.99 13.44
C ARG A 356 -27.28 12.03 12.45
N LYS A 357 -26.76 11.94 11.22
CA LYS A 357 -27.30 11.05 10.17
C LYS A 357 -27.14 9.58 10.54
N VAL A 358 -25.96 9.19 11.03
CA VAL A 358 -25.64 7.78 11.34
C VAL A 358 -25.98 7.39 12.79
N LYS A 359 -26.32 8.37 13.64
CA LYS A 359 -26.69 8.22 15.06
C LYS A 359 -25.54 7.64 15.90
N LEU A 360 -24.36 8.27 15.83
CA LEU A 360 -23.14 7.91 16.58
C LEU A 360 -22.53 9.06 17.39
#